data_AF-A0A450WN23-F1
#
_entry.id   AF-A0A450WN23-F1
#
_cell.length_a   1.000
_cell.length_b   1.000
_cell.length_c   1.000
_cell.angle_alpha   90.00
_cell.angle_beta   90.00
_cell.angle_gamma   90.00
#
_symmetry.space_group_name_H-M   'P 1'
#
loop_
_entity.id
_entity.type
_entity.pdbx_description
1 polymer ?
#
loop_
_entity_poly.entity_id
_entity_poly.type
_entity_poly.pdbx_seq_one_letter_code
_entity_poly.pdbx_strand_id
1 'polypeptide(L)'
;MQYIHNFEGECRRMDFSFRAKYPYLETRIFKINEYDFRIHVLDPPERFAEIEKDFDHSIRQIGAPVKLVREPPLRFEKEIPGIFDNEIGGNFEGLPLSVDDLHNHIECLHPNLCVSSIFSDHTEHTTTIMVVEINRLYRKLKIKYFLLKNYIIYIVMSILNYKDAKGK
;
A
#
# COMPACT_ATOMS: atom_id res chain seq x y z
N MET A 1 -4.60 -25.08 -0.24
CA MET A 1 -3.53 -24.39 -0.98
C MET A 1 -3.27 -23.09 -0.24
N GLN A 2 -2.18 -23.00 0.51
CA GLN A 2 -1.87 -21.86 1.37
C GLN A 2 -1.34 -20.73 0.47
N TYR A 3 -2.06 -19.60 0.41
CA TYR A 3 -1.62 -18.45 -0.38
C TYR A 3 -0.40 -17.83 0.27
N ILE A 4 0.76 -17.95 -0.39
CA ILE A 4 1.98 -17.23 -0.01
C ILE A 4 1.87 -15.84 -0.63
N HIS A 5 1.70 -14.80 0.19
CA HIS A 5 1.73 -13.42 -0.28
C HIS A 5 3.12 -13.11 -0.82
N ASN A 6 3.23 -12.63 -2.07
CA ASN A 6 4.53 -12.37 -2.69
C ASN A 6 5.04 -10.96 -2.38
N PHE A 7 5.42 -10.73 -1.11
CA PHE A 7 5.95 -9.44 -0.67
C PHE A 7 7.27 -9.06 -1.34
N GLU A 8 8.07 -10.03 -1.79
CA GLU A 8 9.29 -9.76 -2.57
C GLU A 8 8.94 -9.08 -3.90
N GLY A 9 7.94 -9.62 -4.62
CA GLY A 9 7.46 -9.04 -5.87
C GLY A 9 6.81 -7.66 -5.67
N GLU A 10 6.05 -7.47 -4.60
CA GLU A 10 5.47 -6.16 -4.24
C GLU A 10 6.56 -5.12 -3.93
N CYS A 11 7.57 -5.50 -3.15
CA CYS A 11 8.71 -4.65 -2.83
C CYS A 11 9.47 -4.20 -4.09
N ARG A 12 9.78 -5.14 -4.99
CA ARG A 12 10.41 -4.87 -6.29
C ARG A 12 9.61 -3.88 -7.14
N ARG A 13 8.27 -3.99 -7.13
CA ARG A 13 7.39 -3.04 -7.85
C ARG A 13 7.37 -1.66 -7.22
N MET A 14 7.34 -1.57 -5.89
CA MET A 14 7.37 -0.27 -5.21
C MET A 14 8.72 0.43 -5.41
N ASP A 15 9.82 -0.31 -5.39
CA ASP A 15 11.14 0.20 -5.79
C ASP A 15 11.14 0.74 -7.23
N PHE A 16 10.57 -0.02 -8.17
CA PHE A 16 10.46 0.42 -9.56
C PHE A 16 9.61 1.69 -9.70
N SER A 17 8.43 1.75 -9.08
CA SER A 17 7.57 2.94 -9.08
C SER A 17 8.28 4.14 -8.43
N PHE A 18 9.03 3.91 -7.36
CA PHE A 18 9.82 4.93 -6.70
C PHE A 18 10.90 5.50 -7.65
N ARG A 19 11.68 4.65 -8.30
CA ARG A 19 12.69 5.07 -9.28
C ARG A 19 12.07 5.72 -10.52
N ALA A 20 10.87 5.32 -10.94
CA ALA A 20 10.17 6.01 -12.02
C ALA A 20 9.81 7.46 -11.66
N LYS A 21 9.46 7.72 -10.39
CA LYS A 21 9.16 9.08 -9.87
C LYS A 21 10.43 9.87 -9.53
N TYR A 22 11.47 9.19 -9.03
CA TYR A 22 12.75 9.76 -8.62
C TYR A 22 13.91 9.11 -9.39
N PRO A 23 14.03 9.36 -10.71
CA PRO A 23 14.96 8.62 -11.59
C PRO A 23 16.44 8.88 -11.32
N TYR A 24 16.76 9.93 -10.56
CA TYR A 24 18.13 10.27 -10.15
C TYR A 24 18.56 9.59 -8.85
N LEU A 25 17.67 8.86 -8.18
CA LEU A 25 17.97 8.14 -6.95
C LEU A 25 18.21 6.67 -7.24
N GLU A 26 19.39 6.20 -6.86
CA GLU A 26 19.72 4.78 -6.90
C GLU A 26 19.26 4.10 -5.62
N THR A 27 18.86 2.84 -5.72
CA THR A 27 18.28 2.09 -4.61
C THR A 27 18.79 0.66 -4.53
N ARG A 28 18.74 0.10 -3.32
CA ARG A 28 18.99 -1.32 -3.02
C ARG A 28 17.88 -1.87 -2.15
N ILE A 29 17.46 -3.10 -2.41
CA ILE A 29 16.34 -3.74 -1.72
C ILE A 29 16.85 -4.84 -0.79
N PHE A 30 16.53 -4.76 0.48
CA PHE A 30 16.92 -5.73 1.49
C PHE A 30 15.70 -6.44 2.08
N LYS A 31 15.75 -7.77 2.13
CA LYS A 31 14.81 -8.59 2.89
C LYS A 31 15.33 -8.77 4.30
N ILE A 32 14.61 -8.26 5.29
CA ILE A 32 14.96 -8.47 6.70
C ILE A 32 14.36 -9.79 7.19
N ASN A 33 13.09 -10.04 6.86
CA ASN A 33 12.37 -11.30 7.08
C ASN A 33 11.15 -11.39 6.15
N GLU A 34 10.24 -12.34 6.37
CA GLU A 34 9.02 -12.53 5.56
C GLU A 34 8.08 -11.31 5.53
N TYR A 35 8.11 -10.46 6.57
CA TYR A 35 7.21 -9.32 6.76
C TYR A 35 7.97 -8.01 7.08
N ASP A 36 9.23 -7.86 6.66
CA ASP A 36 9.96 -6.60 6.74
C ASP A 36 10.98 -6.50 5.61
N PHE A 37 10.82 -5.48 4.78
CA PHE A 37 11.68 -5.16 3.64
C PHE A 37 12.08 -3.70 3.69
N ARG A 38 13.32 -3.42 3.28
CA ARG A 38 13.88 -2.07 3.28
C ARG A 38 14.39 -1.70 1.91
N ILE A 39 13.95 -0.56 1.38
CA ILE A 39 14.52 0.06 0.19
C ILE A 39 15.47 1.14 0.69
N HIS A 40 16.77 0.92 0.53
CA HIS A 40 17.81 1.88 0.87
C HIS A 40 18.07 2.77 -0.34
N VAL A 41 18.01 4.09 -0.15
CA VAL A 41 18.41 5.08 -1.16
C VAL A 41 19.91 5.37 -1.01
N LEU A 42 20.67 5.14 -2.08
CA LEU A 42 22.10 5.49 -2.11
C LEU A 42 22.27 7.00 -2.13
N ASP A 43 23.25 7.50 -1.37
CA ASP A 43 23.56 8.93 -1.24
C ASP A 43 22.31 9.81 -1.05
N PRO A 44 21.54 9.56 0.03
CA PRO A 44 20.22 10.16 0.21
C PRO A 44 20.31 11.69 0.34
N PRO A 45 19.43 12.44 -0.36
CA PRO A 45 19.46 13.90 -0.35
C PRO A 45 19.08 14.46 1.02
N GLU A 46 19.41 15.73 1.28
CA GLU A 46 19.05 16.41 2.54
C GLU A 46 17.54 16.36 2.83
N ARG A 47 16.71 16.43 1.79
CA ARG A 47 15.25 16.37 1.87
C ARG A 47 14.68 14.94 1.95
N PHE A 48 15.47 13.96 2.38
CA PHE A 48 15.04 12.56 2.45
C PHE A 48 13.71 12.37 3.19
N ALA A 49 13.45 13.13 4.27
CA ALA A 49 12.20 13.03 5.04
C ALA A 49 10.94 13.35 4.22
N GLU A 50 11.04 14.29 3.27
CA GLU A 50 9.92 14.62 2.36
C GLU A 50 9.68 13.48 1.36
N ILE A 51 10.77 12.89 0.86
CA ILE A 51 10.75 11.79 -0.10
C ILE A 51 10.22 10.52 0.58
N GLU A 52 10.63 10.23 1.81
CA GLU A 52 10.12 9.13 2.62
C GLU A 52 8.62 9.27 2.84
N LYS A 53 8.15 10.48 3.19
CA LYS A 53 6.71 10.75 3.33
C LYS A 53 5.96 10.52 2.02
N ASP A 54 6.48 11.03 0.89
CA ASP A 54 5.85 10.81 -0.41
C ASP A 54 5.85 9.33 -0.82
N PHE A 55 6.95 8.61 -0.54
CA PHE A 55 7.00 7.17 -0.75
C PHE A 55 5.89 6.47 0.03
N ASP A 56 5.72 6.78 1.31
CA ASP A 56 4.73 6.13 2.17
C ASP A 56 3.27 6.39 1.78
N HIS A 57 2.96 7.54 1.18
CA HIS A 57 1.58 7.94 0.85
C HIS A 57 1.22 7.66 -0.60
N SER A 58 2.16 7.92 -1.52
CA SER A 58 1.88 7.97 -2.96
C SER A 58 2.41 6.76 -3.72
N ILE A 59 3.38 6.02 -3.18
CA ILE A 59 4.05 4.91 -3.88
C ILE A 59 3.83 3.57 -3.18
N ARG A 60 3.95 3.55 -1.85
CA ARG A 60 3.84 2.35 -1.05
C ARG A 60 2.40 1.85 -1.05
N GLN A 61 2.25 0.57 -1.35
CA GLN A 61 0.96 -0.10 -1.29
C GLN A 61 0.51 -0.23 0.16
N ILE A 62 -0.77 -0.01 0.39
CA ILE A 62 -1.41 -0.21 1.70
C ILE A 62 -1.13 -1.63 2.19
N GLY A 63 -0.74 -1.76 3.47
CA GLY A 63 -0.46 -3.06 4.09
C GLY A 63 0.89 -3.67 3.71
N ALA A 64 1.60 -3.16 2.70
CA ALA A 64 2.88 -3.72 2.29
C ALA A 64 3.98 -3.46 3.33
N PRO A 65 4.73 -4.51 3.75
CA PRO A 65 5.74 -4.44 4.81
C PRO A 65 7.08 -3.87 4.31
N VAL A 66 7.03 -2.73 3.61
CA VAL A 66 8.21 -2.12 2.98
C VAL A 66 8.43 -0.73 3.55
N LYS A 67 9.69 -0.35 3.79
CA LYS A 67 10.05 1.01 4.22
C LYS A 67 11.21 1.55 3.40
N LEU A 68 11.13 2.83 3.05
CA LEU A 68 12.28 3.56 2.53
C LEU A 68 13.22 3.89 3.69
N VAL A 69 14.52 3.69 3.53
CA VAL A 69 15.51 3.95 4.58
C VAL A 69 16.70 4.72 4.04
N ARG A 70 17.24 5.57 4.90
CA ARG A 70 18.43 6.38 4.63
C ARG A 70 19.72 5.56 4.72
N GLU A 71 19.80 4.69 5.72
CA GLU A 71 20.97 3.86 5.99
C GLU A 71 20.65 2.39 5.68
N PRO A 72 21.62 1.61 5.16
CA PRO A 72 21.41 0.20 4.90
C PRO A 72 21.21 -0.57 6.22
N PRO A 73 20.35 -1.60 6.24
CA PRO A 73 20.18 -2.44 7.42
C PRO A 73 21.47 -3.23 7.71
N LEU A 74 21.89 -3.28 8.98
CA LEU A 74 23.06 -4.06 9.41
C LEU A 74 22.84 -5.58 9.36
N ARG A 75 21.58 -6.02 9.46
CA ARG A 75 21.19 -7.43 9.44
C ARG A 75 20.03 -7.60 8.45
N PHE A 76 20.22 -8.49 7.48
CA PHE A 76 19.24 -8.84 6.47
C PHE A 76 19.46 -10.29 6.04
N GLU A 77 18.41 -10.96 5.59
CA GLU A 77 18.47 -12.32 5.06
C GLU A 77 19.15 -12.35 3.69
N LYS A 78 18.70 -11.46 2.79
CA LYS A 78 19.25 -11.34 1.44
C LYS A 78 18.96 -9.97 0.83
N GLU A 79 19.77 -9.60 -0.14
CA GLU A 79 19.48 -8.51 -1.07
C GLU A 79 18.62 -9.04 -2.22
N ILE A 80 17.65 -8.24 -2.66
CA ILE A 80 16.71 -8.57 -3.73
C ILE A 80 17.03 -7.66 -4.92
N PRO A 81 17.15 -8.19 -6.15
CA PRO A 81 17.34 -7.35 -7.33
C PRO A 81 16.10 -6.49 -7.60
N GLY A 82 16.29 -5.24 -8.02
CA GLY A 82 15.20 -4.39 -8.52
C GLY A 82 14.58 -4.92 -9.81
N ILE A 83 13.51 -4.28 -10.30
CA ILE A 83 12.99 -4.51 -11.66
C ILE A 83 13.74 -3.57 -12.60
N PHE A 84 14.38 -4.13 -13.62
CA PHE A 84 15.02 -3.35 -14.67
C PHE A 84 14.09 -3.11 -15.85
N ASP A 85 14.39 -2.12 -16.69
CA ASP A 85 13.50 -1.71 -17.79
C ASP A 85 13.21 -2.84 -18.79
N ASN A 86 14.15 -3.78 -18.94
CA ASN A 86 14.00 -4.97 -19.77
C ASN A 86 13.09 -6.05 -19.15
N GLU A 87 12.69 -5.90 -17.87
CA GLU A 87 11.87 -6.86 -17.12
C GLU A 87 10.43 -6.38 -16.88
N ILE A 88 10.07 -5.17 -17.32
CA ILE A 88 8.77 -4.53 -17.05
C ILE A 88 7.58 -5.40 -17.50
N GLY A 89 7.73 -6.22 -18.55
CA GLY A 89 6.65 -7.06 -19.08
C GLY A 89 6.41 -8.40 -18.36
N GLY A 90 7.20 -8.75 -17.32
CA GLY A 90 7.16 -10.09 -16.70
C GLY A 90 6.21 -10.21 -15.51
N ASN A 91 5.27 -11.17 -15.57
CA ASN A 91 4.47 -11.65 -14.42
C ASN A 91 3.72 -10.56 -13.61
N PHE A 92 2.87 -9.77 -14.28
CA PHE A 92 1.88 -8.92 -13.63
C PHE A 92 0.77 -9.76 -12.97
N GLU A 93 0.82 -9.96 -11.65
CA GLU A 93 -0.33 -10.41 -10.84
C GLU A 93 -0.84 -9.26 -9.95
N GLY A 94 -2.09 -8.83 -10.21
CA GLY A 94 -2.88 -7.92 -9.36
C GLY A 94 -2.78 -6.42 -9.70
N LEU A 95 -3.86 -5.67 -9.45
CA LEU A 95 -3.89 -4.21 -9.45
C LEU A 95 -3.61 -3.70 -8.02
N PRO A 96 -2.40 -3.22 -7.72
CA PRO A 96 -2.13 -2.60 -6.44
C PRO A 96 -2.76 -1.20 -6.35
N LEU A 97 -3.24 -0.82 -5.16
CA LEU A 97 -3.80 0.51 -4.89
C LEU A 97 -2.99 1.21 -3.79
N SER A 98 -2.57 2.44 -4.05
CA SER A 98 -2.03 3.36 -3.03
C SER A 98 -3.16 3.91 -2.14
N VAL A 99 -2.78 4.70 -1.12
CA VAL A 99 -3.74 5.45 -0.30
C VAL A 99 -4.57 6.38 -1.16
N ASP A 100 -3.92 7.12 -2.07
CA ASP A 100 -4.59 8.06 -2.96
C ASP A 100 -5.50 7.35 -3.98
N ASP A 101 -5.06 6.22 -4.53
CA ASP A 101 -5.90 5.40 -5.41
C ASP A 101 -7.16 4.92 -4.68
N LEU A 102 -7.01 4.52 -3.41
CA LEU A 102 -8.14 4.05 -2.60
C LEU A 102 -9.08 5.20 -2.22
N HIS A 103 -8.54 6.38 -1.89
CA HIS A 103 -9.31 7.61 -1.71
C HIS A 103 -10.14 7.91 -2.96
N ASN A 104 -9.48 8.02 -4.11
CA ASN A 104 -10.10 8.31 -5.39
C ASN A 104 -11.17 7.26 -5.73
N HIS A 105 -10.87 5.98 -5.52
CA HIS A 105 -11.79 4.89 -5.81
C HIS A 105 -13.06 4.97 -4.93
N ILE A 106 -12.91 5.23 -3.63
CA ILE A 106 -14.03 5.33 -2.70
C ILE A 106 -14.89 6.56 -3.00
N GLU A 107 -14.26 7.73 -3.23
CA GLU A 107 -14.99 8.96 -3.53
C GLU A 107 -15.76 8.87 -4.85
N CYS A 108 -15.18 8.20 -5.87
CA CYS A 108 -15.87 7.92 -7.13
C CYS A 108 -17.13 7.04 -6.92
N LEU A 109 -17.04 6.01 -6.07
CA LEU A 109 -18.14 5.07 -5.83
C LEU A 109 -19.19 5.61 -4.85
N HIS A 110 -18.78 6.46 -3.91
CA HIS A 110 -19.62 7.00 -2.86
C HIS A 110 -19.44 8.52 -2.69
N PRO A 111 -20.05 9.33 -3.57
CA PRO A 111 -19.91 10.79 -3.52
C PRO A 111 -20.39 11.44 -2.22
N ASN A 112 -21.18 10.72 -1.42
CA ASN A 112 -21.70 11.19 -0.13
C ASN A 112 -20.76 10.89 1.06
N LEU A 113 -19.69 10.13 0.83
CA LEU A 113 -18.69 9.77 1.82
C LEU A 113 -17.38 10.47 1.46
N CYS A 114 -16.80 11.17 2.43
CA CYS A 114 -15.44 11.69 2.34
C CYS A 114 -14.53 10.79 3.18
N VAL A 115 -13.46 10.28 2.59
CA VAL A 115 -12.46 9.50 3.34
C VAL A 115 -11.61 10.48 4.15
N SER A 116 -11.64 10.37 5.48
CA SER A 116 -10.90 11.29 6.35
C SER A 116 -9.47 10.84 6.60
N SER A 117 -9.23 9.52 6.64
CA SER A 117 -7.91 8.95 6.83
C SER A 117 -7.90 7.45 6.58
N ILE A 118 -6.79 6.93 6.08
CA ILE A 118 -6.51 5.51 5.96
C ILE A 118 -5.27 5.18 6.79
N PHE A 119 -5.33 4.14 7.62
CA PHE A 119 -4.16 3.66 8.38
C PHE A 119 -4.01 2.15 8.21
N SER A 120 -2.78 1.68 8.09
CA SER A 120 -2.44 0.26 8.08
C SER A 120 -1.69 -0.13 9.36
N ASP A 121 -2.18 -1.17 10.03
CA ASP A 121 -1.46 -1.90 11.06
C ASP A 121 -0.81 -3.12 10.42
N HIS A 122 0.52 -3.09 10.27
CA HIS A 122 1.27 -4.18 9.67
C HIS A 122 1.53 -5.33 10.63
N THR A 123 1.43 -5.09 11.94
CA THR A 123 1.57 -6.14 12.97
C THR A 123 0.30 -6.98 13.03
N GLU A 124 -0.86 -6.31 12.99
CA GLU A 124 -2.17 -6.97 13.05
C GLU A 124 -2.75 -7.29 11.66
N HIS A 125 -2.03 -6.94 10.58
CA HIS A 125 -2.46 -7.08 9.19
C HIS A 125 -3.85 -6.47 8.92
N THR A 126 -4.10 -5.26 9.44
CA THR A 126 -5.38 -4.57 9.24
C THR A 126 -5.18 -3.23 8.53
N THR A 127 -6.14 -2.82 7.71
CA THR A 127 -6.21 -1.45 7.19
C THR A 127 -7.55 -0.86 7.57
N THR A 128 -7.51 0.21 8.37
CA THR A 128 -8.70 0.94 8.81
C THR A 128 -8.90 2.19 7.96
N ILE A 129 -10.12 2.38 7.48
CA ILE A 129 -10.53 3.52 6.66
C ILE A 129 -11.58 4.30 7.43
N MET A 130 -11.27 5.53 7.82
CA MET A 130 -12.22 6.44 8.46
C MET A 130 -12.92 7.27 7.38
N VAL A 131 -14.24 7.38 7.47
CA VAL A 131 -15.07 8.15 6.54
C VAL A 131 -16.03 9.08 7.27
N VAL A 132 -16.39 10.18 6.63
CA VAL A 132 -17.37 11.17 7.11
C VAL A 132 -18.48 11.28 6.06
N GLU A 133 -19.74 11.18 6.48
CA GLU A 133 -20.88 11.40 5.57
C GLU A 133 -21.10 12.91 5.44
N ILE A 134 -21.07 13.43 4.21
CA ILE A 134 -21.12 14.89 3.95
C ILE A 134 -22.41 15.54 4.48
N ASN A 135 -23.44 14.74 4.80
CA ASN A 135 -24.72 15.21 5.35
C ASN A 135 -25.06 14.71 6.77
N ARG A 136 -24.17 13.99 7.48
CA ARG A 136 -24.41 13.55 8.88
C ARG A 136 -23.10 13.28 9.62
N LEU A 137 -23.05 13.72 10.88
CA LEU A 137 -21.89 13.63 11.78
C LEU A 137 -21.17 12.25 11.75
N TYR A 138 -19.83 12.32 11.75
CA TYR A 138 -18.81 11.28 11.93
C TYR A 138 -19.30 9.84 12.18
N ARG A 139 -18.96 8.92 11.26
CA ARG A 139 -19.16 7.47 11.46
C ARG A 139 -17.85 6.72 11.26
N LYS A 140 -17.22 6.30 12.35
CA LYS A 140 -15.98 5.52 12.34
C LYS A 140 -16.23 4.12 11.77
N LEU A 141 -15.82 3.87 10.52
CA LEU A 141 -15.76 2.52 9.96
C LEU A 141 -14.44 1.87 10.33
N LYS A 142 -14.49 0.64 10.84
CA LYS A 142 -13.32 -0.20 11.09
C LYS A 142 -13.44 -1.40 10.18
N ILE A 143 -12.69 -1.38 9.08
CA ILE A 143 -12.70 -2.48 8.11
C ILE A 143 -11.53 -3.41 8.44
N LYS A 144 -11.80 -4.70 8.65
CA LYS A 144 -10.75 -5.74 8.71
C LYS A 144 -10.70 -6.40 7.34
N TYR A 145 -9.57 -6.31 6.66
CA TYR A 145 -9.36 -6.99 5.38
C TYR A 145 -8.55 -8.26 5.61
N PHE A 146 -8.98 -9.36 4.99
CA PHE A 146 -8.18 -10.57 4.83
C PHE A 146 -7.86 -10.69 3.33
N LEU A 147 -6.59 -10.54 2.97
CA LEU A 147 -6.12 -10.54 1.59
C LEU A 147 -6.17 -11.97 1.04
N LEU A 148 -7.33 -12.36 0.49
CA LEU A 148 -7.51 -13.55 -0.34
C LEU A 148 -7.59 -13.11 -1.82
N LYS A 149 -7.07 -13.96 -2.72
CA LYS A 149 -6.84 -13.78 -4.18
C LYS A 149 -8.07 -13.39 -5.06
N ASN A 150 -9.13 -12.87 -4.46
CA ASN A 150 -10.29 -12.23 -5.10
C ASN A 150 -10.48 -10.84 -4.47
N TYR A 151 -9.50 -9.96 -4.68
CA TYR A 151 -9.49 -8.54 -4.30
C TYR A 151 -10.75 -7.86 -4.83
N ILE A 152 -11.82 -7.73 -4.01
CA ILE A 152 -13.00 -6.81 -4.12
C ILE A 152 -14.24 -7.37 -3.38
N ILE A 153 -14.32 -8.68 -3.05
CA ILE A 153 -15.58 -9.29 -2.57
C ILE A 153 -16.14 -8.69 -1.25
N TYR A 154 -15.34 -8.01 -0.42
CA TYR A 154 -15.83 -7.48 0.88
C TYR A 154 -16.14 -5.97 0.92
N ILE A 155 -15.57 -5.15 0.02
CA ILE A 155 -16.11 -3.79 -0.22
C ILE A 155 -17.56 -3.94 -0.71
N VAL A 156 -17.82 -4.97 -1.53
CA VAL A 156 -19.14 -5.34 -2.04
C VAL A 156 -20.15 -5.70 -0.92
N MET A 157 -19.80 -6.48 0.10
CA MET A 157 -20.77 -6.90 1.14
C MET A 157 -21.15 -5.82 2.18
N SER A 158 -20.28 -4.85 2.48
CA SER A 158 -20.59 -3.82 3.50
C SER A 158 -21.31 -2.59 2.94
N ILE A 159 -21.09 -2.28 1.65
CA ILE A 159 -21.95 -1.34 0.91
C ILE A 159 -23.35 -1.97 0.71
N LEU A 160 -23.45 -3.29 0.54
CA LEU A 160 -24.74 -3.99 0.45
C LEU A 160 -25.60 -3.87 1.73
N ASN A 161 -25.00 -3.84 2.92
CA ASN A 161 -25.74 -3.54 4.17
C ASN A 161 -26.18 -2.07 4.33
N TYR A 162 -25.70 -1.15 3.48
CA TYR A 162 -26.23 0.22 3.43
C TYR A 162 -27.64 0.27 2.80
N LYS A 163 -28.07 -0.78 2.07
CA LYS A 163 -29.45 -0.92 1.57
C LYS A 163 -30.44 -1.50 2.59
N ASP A 164 -30.01 -2.32 3.55
CA ASP A 164 -30.95 -2.98 4.47
C ASP A 164 -31.28 -2.18 5.75
N ALA A 165 -30.61 -1.06 6.02
CA ALA A 165 -30.92 -0.21 7.18
C ALA A 165 -31.80 1.02 6.86
N LYS A 166 -32.27 1.17 5.61
CA LYS A 166 -33.24 2.21 5.20
C LYS A 166 -34.40 1.56 4.43
N GLY A 167 -35.22 0.75 5.11
CA GLY A 167 -36.44 0.22 4.50
C GLY A 167 -37.24 -0.75 5.34
N LYS A 168 -38.00 -0.22 6.31
CA LYS A 168 -39.15 -0.81 7.03
C LYS A 168 -38.89 -1.96 7.99
#